data_AF-A0A377WD05-F1
#
_entry.id   AF-A0A377WD05-F1
#
_cell.length_a   1.000
_cell.length_b   1.000
_cell.length_c   1.000
_cell.angle_alpha   90.00
_cell.angle_beta   90.00
_cell.angle_gamma   90.00
#
_symmetry.space_group_name_H-M   'P 1'
#
loop_
_entity.id
_entity.type
_entity.pdbx_description
1 polymer ?
#
loop_
_entity_poly.entity_id
_entity_poly.type
_entity_poly.pdbx_seq_one_letter_code
_entity_poly.pdbx_strand_id
1 'polypeptide(L)'
;MPAISGATRRDVLRAVAIIKIAQRIGIPLATIGDAFGVLPEGHNLSAKEWKMLSSQWREELDRRIHTLTALRDQLDGCIGCGCLSRRDCPAAQPGR
;
A
#
# COMPACT_ATOMS: atom_id res chain seq x y z
N MET A 1 -3.29 23.62 0.35
CA MET A 1 -3.79 22.67 -0.66
C MET A 1 -3.73 23.39 -2.00
N PRO A 2 -2.87 22.98 -2.94
CA PRO A 2 -2.81 23.65 -4.24
C PRO A 2 -4.16 23.41 -4.94
N ALA A 3 -4.76 24.50 -5.39
CA ALA A 3 -6.03 24.47 -6.10
C ALA A 3 -5.81 23.79 -7.44
N ILE A 4 -6.69 22.85 -7.79
CA ILE A 4 -6.70 22.15 -9.08
C ILE A 4 -7.26 23.13 -10.13
N SER A 5 -6.59 24.26 -10.35
CA SER A 5 -7.02 25.33 -11.23
C SER A 5 -6.77 24.92 -12.69
N GLY A 6 -7.84 24.61 -13.44
CA GLY A 6 -7.80 24.26 -14.86
C GLY A 6 -8.27 22.85 -15.23
N ALA A 7 -8.65 22.01 -14.26
CA ALA A 7 -9.07 20.62 -14.54
C ALA A 7 -10.51 20.53 -15.08
N THR A 8 -10.70 19.74 -16.14
CA THR A 8 -12.04 19.42 -16.64
C THR A 8 -12.78 18.48 -15.68
N ARG A 9 -14.11 18.38 -15.80
CA ARG A 9 -14.90 17.42 -15.00
C ARG A 9 -14.37 15.97 -15.13
N ARG A 10 -13.87 15.58 -16.30
CA ARG A 10 -13.31 14.22 -16.51
C ARG A 10 -11.99 14.03 -15.76
N ASP A 11 -11.17 15.07 -15.69
CA ASP A 11 -9.87 15.02 -15.00
C ASP A 11 -10.07 14.89 -13.49
N VAL A 12 -11.04 15.64 -12.94
CA VAL A 12 -11.43 15.51 -11.53
C VAL A 12 -11.92 14.09 -11.22
N LEU A 13 -12.79 13.52 -12.06
CA LEU A 13 -13.27 12.15 -11.85
C LEU A 13 -12.15 11.12 -11.93
N ARG A 14 -11.19 11.30 -12.84
CA ARG A 14 -10.01 10.44 -12.96
C ARG A 14 -9.13 10.53 -11.70
N ALA A 15 -8.86 11.73 -11.22
CA ALA A 15 -8.09 11.95 -10.00
C ALA A 15 -8.78 11.30 -8.79
N VAL A 16 -10.09 11.51 -8.61
CA VAL A 16 -10.85 10.88 -7.51
C VAL A 16 -10.83 9.36 -7.60
N ALA A 17 -10.96 8.78 -8.80
CA ALA A 17 -10.87 7.33 -8.99
C ALA A 17 -9.48 6.79 -8.58
N ILE A 18 -8.42 7.48 -8.97
CA ILE A 18 -7.04 7.14 -8.60
C ILE A 18 -6.83 7.22 -7.09
N ILE A 19 -7.29 8.30 -6.44
CA ILE A 19 -7.19 8.47 -4.99
C ILE A 19 -7.92 7.32 -4.28
N LYS A 20 -9.12 6.94 -4.74
CA LYS A 20 -9.87 5.81 -4.16
C LYS A 20 -9.15 4.47 -4.30
N ILE A 21 -8.44 4.24 -5.40
CA ILE A 21 -7.64 3.02 -5.60
C ILE A 21 -6.47 3.00 -4.60
N ALA A 22 -5.73 4.11 -4.49
CA ALA A 22 -4.61 4.24 -3.55
C ALA A 22 -5.05 4.04 -2.09
N GLN A 23 -6.18 4.63 -1.71
CA GLN A 23 -6.75 4.45 -0.36
C GLN A 23 -7.15 3.00 -0.10
N ARG A 24 -7.68 2.27 -1.09
CA ARG A 24 -8.00 0.83 -0.95
C ARG A 24 -6.76 -0.04 -0.77
N ILE A 25 -5.65 0.35 -1.39
CA ILE A 25 -4.34 -0.28 -1.14
C ILE A 25 -3.85 0.04 0.28
N GLY A 26 -4.41 1.07 0.92
CA GLY A 26 -4.08 1.54 2.27
C GLY A 26 -2.96 2.57 2.30
N ILE A 27 -2.79 3.31 1.21
CA ILE A 27 -1.84 4.42 1.11
C ILE A 27 -2.46 5.65 1.80
N PRO A 28 -1.73 6.35 2.69
CA PRO A 28 -2.23 7.54 3.36
C PRO A 28 -2.54 8.68 2.38
N LEU A 29 -3.58 9.47 2.68
CA LEU A 29 -3.94 10.65 1.89
C LEU A 29 -2.80 11.67 1.78
N ALA A 30 -1.96 11.80 2.81
CA ALA A 30 -0.78 12.66 2.78
C ALA A 30 0.20 12.21 1.67
N THR A 31 0.55 10.92 1.64
CA THR A 31 1.44 10.33 0.62
C THR A 31 0.86 10.45 -0.79
N ILE A 32 -0.46 10.29 -0.94
CA ILE A 32 -1.15 10.52 -2.22
C ILE A 32 -1.05 12.00 -2.60
N GLY A 33 -1.23 12.92 -1.65
CA GLY A 33 -1.08 14.35 -1.85
C GLY A 33 0.32 14.73 -2.32
N ASP A 34 1.36 14.19 -1.69
CA ASP A 34 2.76 14.42 -2.06
C ASP A 34 3.05 13.93 -3.48
N ALA A 35 2.56 12.74 -3.83
CA ALA A 35 2.68 12.17 -5.17
C ALA A 35 1.99 13.03 -6.26
N PHE A 36 0.87 13.67 -5.93
CA PHE A 36 0.19 14.61 -6.82
C PHE A 36 0.82 16.00 -6.82
N GLY A 37 1.48 16.41 -5.73
CA GLY A 37 2.15 17.71 -5.59
C GLY A 37 3.39 17.87 -6.47
N VAL A 38 3.94 16.77 -7.00
CA VAL A 38 5.05 16.79 -7.98
C VAL A 38 4.56 17.18 -9.39
N LEU A 39 3.25 17.19 -9.62
CA LEU A 39 2.67 17.51 -10.92
C LEU A 39 2.60 19.04 -11.08
N PRO A 40 2.92 19.59 -12.27
CA PRO A 40 2.76 21.01 -12.54
C PRO A 40 1.31 21.46 -12.32
N GLU A 41 1.11 22.70 -11.87
CA GLU A 41 -0.22 23.28 -11.72
C GLU A 41 -1.00 23.21 -13.05
N GLY A 42 -2.22 22.68 -13.01
CA GLY A 42 -3.07 22.51 -14.19
C GLY A 42 -2.74 21.28 -15.05
N HIS A 43 -1.79 20.43 -14.66
CA HIS A 43 -1.49 19.21 -15.41
C HIS A 43 -2.28 17.99 -14.91
N ASN A 44 -2.83 17.24 -15.87
CA ASN A 44 -3.52 15.98 -15.60
C ASN A 44 -2.50 14.84 -15.53
N LEU A 45 -2.77 13.84 -14.69
CA LEU A 45 -1.97 12.61 -14.62
C LEU A 45 -1.92 11.92 -15.99
N SER A 46 -0.80 12.08 -16.67
CA SER A 46 -0.51 11.38 -17.91
C SER A 46 -0.44 9.87 -17.68
N ALA A 47 -0.53 9.10 -18.77
CA ALA A 47 -0.37 7.65 -18.68
C ALA A 47 1.01 7.24 -18.12
N LYS A 48 2.05 8.05 -18.36
CA LYS A 48 3.41 7.79 -17.86
C LYS A 48 3.50 7.99 -16.36
N GLU A 49 2.98 9.11 -15.85
CA GLU A 49 2.96 9.38 -14.40
C GLU A 49 2.08 8.38 -13.67
N TRP A 50 0.92 8.03 -14.25
CA TRP A 50 0.07 6.97 -13.72
C TRP A 50 0.81 5.64 -13.61
N LYS A 51 1.56 5.24 -14.64
CA LYS A 51 2.35 4.00 -14.63
C LYS A 51 3.39 4.03 -13.50
N MET A 52 4.07 5.16 -13.31
CA MET A 52 5.06 5.31 -12.24
C MET A 52 4.43 5.20 -10.84
N LEU A 53 3.35 5.93 -10.58
CA LEU A 53 2.65 5.89 -9.29
C LEU A 53 2.07 4.51 -9.00
N SER A 54 1.38 3.91 -9.98
CA SER A 54 0.79 2.58 -9.82
C SER A 54 1.84 1.49 -9.60
N SER A 55 3.03 1.61 -10.19
CA SER A 55 4.16 0.70 -9.90
C SER A 55 4.62 0.81 -8.45
N GLN A 56 4.82 2.03 -7.93
CA GLN A 56 5.22 2.23 -6.53
C GLN A 56 4.17 1.69 -5.55
N TRP A 57 2.89 1.94 -5.84
CA TRP A 57 1.79 1.46 -5.01
C TRP A 57 1.62 -0.05 -5.06
N ARG A 58 1.91 -0.66 -6.20
CA ARG A 58 1.95 -2.11 -6.34
C ARG A 58 3.06 -2.71 -5.48
N GLU A 59 4.26 -2.14 -5.49
CA GLU A 59 5.35 -2.60 -4.64
C GLU A 59 5.01 -2.49 -3.14
N GLU A 60 4.33 -1.42 -2.74
CA GLU A 60 3.81 -1.27 -1.36
C GLU A 60 2.79 -2.35 -1.01
N LEU A 61 1.85 -2.62 -1.92
CA LEU A 61 0.85 -3.67 -1.75
C LEU A 61 1.51 -5.05 -1.61
N ASP A 62 2.45 -5.37 -2.50
CA ASP A 62 3.16 -6.65 -2.50
C ASP A 62 3.94 -6.83 -1.18
N ARG A 63 4.60 -5.77 -0.69
CA ARG A 63 5.29 -5.82 0.61
C ARG A 63 4.33 -6.14 1.75
N ARG A 64 3.15 -5.51 1.79
CA ARG A 64 2.14 -5.75 2.82
C ARG A 64 1.55 -7.15 2.72
N ILE A 65 1.30 -7.65 1.51
CA ILE A 65 0.88 -9.03 1.28
C ILE A 65 1.92 -10.00 1.84
N HIS A 66 3.20 -9.80 1.55
CA HIS A 66 4.27 -10.65 2.08
C HIS A 66 4.33 -10.63 3.61
N THR A 67 4.24 -9.45 4.23
CA THR A 67 4.23 -9.33 5.69
C THR A 67 3.03 -10.06 6.31
N LEU A 68 1.83 -9.86 5.77
CA LEU A 68 0.62 -10.51 6.28
C LEU A 68 0.62 -12.02 6.03
N THR A 69 1.19 -12.47 4.92
CA THR A 69 1.37 -13.89 4.61
C THR A 69 2.32 -14.53 5.60
N ALA A 70 3.50 -13.93 5.84
CA ALA A 70 4.44 -14.42 6.83
C ALA A 70 3.85 -14.43 8.26
N LEU A 71 3.05 -13.41 8.61
CA LEU A 71 2.35 -13.37 9.90
C LEU A 71 1.31 -14.49 10.01
N ARG A 72 0.52 -14.73 8.96
CA ARG A 72 -0.44 -15.85 8.92
C ARG A 72 0.30 -17.18 9.11
N ASP A 73 1.36 -17.41 8.37
CA ASP A 73 2.10 -18.67 8.44
C ASP A 73 2.74 -18.88 9.83
N GLN A 74 3.18 -17.80 10.49
CA GLN A 74 3.61 -17.84 11.90
C GLN A 74 2.46 -18.15 12.85
N LEU A 75 1.27 -17.55 12.64
CA LEU A 75 0.08 -17.82 13.44
C LEU A 75 -0.37 -19.27 13.30
N ASP A 76 -0.35 -19.84 12.09
CA ASP A 76 -0.66 -21.25 11.87
C ASP A 76 0.30 -22.17 12.66
N GLY A 77 1.59 -21.84 12.67
CA GLY A 77 2.58 -22.51 13.53
C GLY A 77 2.29 -22.36 15.03
N CYS A 78 1.85 -21.17 15.47
CA CYS A 78 1.47 -20.92 16.86
C CYS A 78 0.19 -21.64 17.28
N ILE A 79 -0.80 -21.76 16.39
CA ILE A 79 -2.04 -22.51 16.62
C ILE A 79 -1.74 -24.02 16.69
N GLY A 80 -0.87 -24.52 15.80
CA GLY A 80 -0.43 -25.93 15.82
C GLY A 80 0.41 -26.31 17.03
N CYS A 81 1.18 -25.37 17.60
CA CYS A 81 1.93 -25.55 18.85
C CYS A 81 1.07 -25.33 20.11
N GLY A 82 0.03 -24.49 20.03
CA GLY A 82 -0.79 -24.06 21.17
C GLY A 82 -0.06 -23.19 22.22
N CYS A 83 1.23 -22.90 22.02
CA CYS A 83 2.09 -22.34 23.05
C CYS A 83 2.05 -20.79 23.14
N LEU A 84 1.63 -20.07 22.08
CA LEU A 84 1.56 -18.59 21.99
C LEU A 84 2.83 -17.82 22.43
N SER A 85 3.92 -18.51 22.73
CA SER A 85 5.18 -18.02 23.28
C SER A 85 6.32 -18.64 22.48
N ARG A 86 7.16 -17.79 21.90
CA ARG A 86 8.38 -18.20 21.18
C ARG A 86 9.45 -18.79 22.12
N ARG A 87 9.35 -18.54 23.44
CA ARG A 87 10.27 -19.08 24.45
C ARG A 87 9.97 -20.54 24.79
N ASP A 88 8.71 -20.97 24.62
CA ASP A 88 8.23 -22.27 25.08
C ASP A 88 7.85 -23.21 23.92
N CYS A 89 8.12 -22.81 22.66
CA CYS A 89 7.90 -23.65 21.49
C CYS A 89 8.97 -24.75 21.41
N PRO A 90 8.62 -26.05 21.58
CA PRO A 90 9.58 -27.15 21.56
C PRO A 90 10.31 -27.25 20.21
N ALA A 91 9.64 -26.87 19.11
CA ALA A 91 10.20 -26.90 17.76
C ALA A 91 11.20 -25.76 17.46
N ALA A 92 11.30 -24.73 18.31
CA ALA A 92 12.26 -23.64 18.15
C ALA A 92 13.63 -23.93 18.80
N GLN A 93 13.77 -25.06 19.50
CA GLN A 93 15.00 -25.46 20.18
C GLN A 93 15.67 -26.59 19.39
N PRO A 94 16.76 -26.34 18.64
CA PRO A 94 17.53 -27.42 18.05
C PRO A 94 18.36 -28.06 19.17
N GLY A 95 17.93 -29.23 19.67
CA GLY A 95 18.74 -30.07 20.55
C GLY A 95 18.16 -30.42 21.93
N ARG A 96 16.87 -30.73 22.03
CA ARG A 96 16.35 -31.64 23.06
C ARG A 96 15.38 -32.63 22.45
#